data_AF-A0A7W2YD39-F1
#
_entry.id   AF-A0A7W2YD39-F1
#
_cell.length_a   1.000
_cell.length_b   1.000
_cell.length_c   1.000
_cell.angle_alpha   90.00
_cell.angle_beta   90.00
_cell.angle_gamma   90.00
#
_symmetry.space_group_name_H-M   'P 1'
#
loop_
_entity.id
_entity.type
_entity.pdbx_description
1 polymer ?
#
loop_
_entity_poly.entity_id
_entity_poly.type
_entity_poly.pdbx_seq_one_letter_code
_entity_poly.pdbx_strand_id
1 'polypeptide(L)'
;MPKPRSQQISLSDTPYYHICSQTVRKAFLCGVDKETGVSYEHRRHWIEQRIFTLSQVFAIDICAHAVMNNHLHLVLHVDSEKANNWTTLEVLFRWHKLFKGTLLTRQYQQEQSLTTFEMEMVEETAQVYKQRLIDISWYMRALNEPIARQANKEDECTGHFWEGRFKSQALLDEGALLACMAYVDLNPVRAGIAPTPEQSSFTSIQLRIKAAIIREQPSTLLPFTGHEQQEKTSGIRFSLKDYLTLVDETGRVIRADKRGAIDNKTANILSRL
;
A
#
# COMPACT_ATOMS: atom_id res chain seq x y z
N MET A 1 -12.37 -2.75 24.56
CA MET A 1 -11.06 -3.41 24.36
C MET A 1 -10.69 -3.36 22.88
N PRO A 2 -9.40 -3.17 22.53
CA PRO A 2 -8.96 -3.30 21.13
C PRO A 2 -9.18 -4.75 20.67
N LYS A 3 -9.90 -4.94 19.55
CA LYS A 3 -10.13 -6.26 18.96
C LYS A 3 -8.82 -6.82 18.35
N PRO A 4 -8.55 -8.13 18.46
CA PRO A 4 -7.42 -8.74 17.78
C PRO A 4 -7.57 -8.63 16.25
N ARG A 5 -6.45 -8.54 15.51
CA ARG A 5 -6.47 -8.29 14.05
C ARG A 5 -7.17 -9.38 13.25
N SER A 6 -7.09 -10.63 13.71
CA SER A 6 -7.85 -11.74 13.14
C SER A 6 -9.37 -11.56 13.21
N GLN A 7 -9.85 -10.62 14.05
CA GLN A 7 -11.26 -10.21 14.14
C GLN A 7 -11.53 -8.85 13.49
N GLN A 8 -10.50 -8.17 12.96
CA GLN A 8 -10.63 -6.89 12.25
C GLN A 8 -10.44 -7.04 10.73
N ILE A 9 -9.77 -8.11 10.30
CA ILE A 9 -9.57 -8.45 8.89
C ILE A 9 -10.31 -9.75 8.64
N SER A 10 -11.35 -9.65 7.81
CA SER A 10 -12.25 -10.73 7.43
C SER A 10 -12.40 -10.71 5.91
N LEU A 11 -11.66 -11.60 5.23
CA LEU A 11 -11.67 -11.68 3.77
C LEU A 11 -13.00 -12.23 3.23
N SER A 12 -13.83 -12.82 4.08
CA SER A 12 -15.21 -13.19 3.72
C SER A 12 -16.14 -11.98 3.63
N ASP A 13 -15.83 -10.89 4.34
CA ASP A 13 -16.67 -9.68 4.35
C ASP A 13 -16.24 -8.70 3.26
N THR A 14 -14.93 -8.48 3.10
CA THR A 14 -14.36 -7.65 2.03
C THR A 14 -12.87 -7.96 1.83
N PRO A 15 -12.35 -7.90 0.58
CA PRO A 15 -10.92 -7.94 0.31
C PRO A 15 -10.23 -6.56 0.43
N TYR A 16 -10.98 -5.47 0.67
CA TYR A 16 -10.46 -4.11 0.67
C TYR A 16 -10.28 -3.52 2.09
N TYR A 17 -9.10 -2.96 2.35
CA TYR A 17 -8.76 -2.39 3.65
C TYR A 17 -8.00 -1.08 3.54
N HIS A 18 -8.40 -0.11 4.37
CA HIS A 18 -7.61 1.08 4.64
C HIS A 18 -6.68 0.84 5.82
N ILE A 19 -5.38 1.00 5.58
CA ILE A 19 -4.30 0.85 6.54
C ILE A 19 -3.65 2.20 6.82
N CYS A 20 -3.34 2.45 8.09
CA CYS A 20 -2.57 3.62 8.52
C CYS A 20 -1.50 3.22 9.54
N SER A 21 -0.26 3.65 9.31
CA SER A 21 0.84 3.53 10.27
C SER A 21 1.42 4.91 10.57
N GLN A 22 1.58 5.23 11.85
CA GLN A 22 2.08 6.51 12.33
C GLN A 22 3.35 6.33 13.17
N THR A 23 4.31 7.23 13.03
CA THR A 23 5.56 7.25 13.78
C THR A 23 5.40 7.91 15.15
N VAL A 24 6.17 7.48 16.15
CA VAL A 24 6.16 8.08 17.50
C VAL A 24 6.89 9.43 17.54
N ARG A 25 6.71 10.20 18.62
CA ARG A 25 7.71 11.14 19.18
C ARG A 25 8.30 12.17 18.19
N LYS A 26 7.48 12.80 17.34
CA LYS A 26 8.01 13.69 16.28
C LYS A 26 9.05 13.00 15.36
N ALA A 27 9.19 11.67 15.39
CA ALA A 27 10.07 10.94 14.48
C ALA A 27 9.54 11.19 13.08
N PHE A 28 10.35 11.86 12.25
CA PHE A 28 9.99 12.13 10.89
C PHE A 28 10.10 10.82 10.12
N LEU A 29 8.95 10.35 9.64
CA LEU A 29 8.92 9.33 8.61
C LEU A 29 9.62 9.89 7.36
N CYS A 30 9.25 11.12 7.01
CA CYS A 30 9.81 11.95 5.95
C CYS A 30 9.70 13.44 6.34
N GLY A 31 10.32 14.33 5.58
CA GLY A 31 10.16 15.78 5.78
C GLY A 31 11.33 16.45 6.48
N VAL A 32 11.23 17.77 6.61
CA VAL A 32 12.27 18.59 7.24
C VAL A 32 11.87 18.85 8.68
N ASP A 33 12.78 18.52 9.60
CA ASP A 33 12.65 18.93 10.99
C ASP A 33 12.88 20.44 11.08
N LYS A 34 11.86 21.17 11.54
CA LYS A 34 11.92 22.63 11.64
C LYS A 34 12.83 23.11 12.78
N GLU A 35 13.08 22.27 13.77
CA GLU A 35 13.92 22.61 14.92
C GLU A 35 15.41 22.44 14.58
N THR A 36 15.77 21.33 13.94
CA THR A 36 17.18 21.01 13.60
C THR A 36 17.58 21.36 12.17
N GLY A 37 16.63 21.56 11.27
CA GLY A 37 16.86 21.76 9.83
C GLY A 37 17.21 20.49 9.06
N VAL A 38 17.29 19.33 9.73
CA VAL A 38 17.63 18.06 9.10
C VAL A 38 16.49 17.61 8.17
N SER A 39 16.85 17.19 6.96
CA SER A 39 15.89 16.67 5.97
C SER A 39 15.89 15.15 5.97
N TYR A 40 14.69 14.59 6.10
CA TYR A 40 14.38 13.17 5.97
C TYR A 40 13.57 12.87 4.71
N GLU A 41 13.45 13.81 3.77
CA GLU A 41 12.65 13.60 2.54
C GLU A 41 13.16 12.46 1.66
N HIS A 42 14.46 12.14 1.71
CA HIS A 42 15.01 10.96 1.01
C HIS A 42 14.35 9.66 1.47
N ARG A 43 13.80 9.61 2.69
CA ARG A 43 13.08 8.45 3.21
C ARG A 43 11.86 8.07 2.39
N ARG A 44 11.17 9.08 1.86
CA ARG A 44 9.91 8.91 1.12
C ARG A 44 10.08 8.01 -0.10
N HIS A 45 11.20 8.14 -0.80
CA HIS A 45 11.49 7.35 -2.00
C HIS A 45 11.62 5.87 -1.71
N TRP A 46 12.48 5.47 -0.76
CA TRP A 46 12.67 4.04 -0.48
C TRP A 46 11.49 3.42 0.26
N ILE A 47 10.69 4.21 0.99
CA ILE A 47 9.41 3.75 1.54
C ILE A 47 8.43 3.41 0.41
N GLU A 48 8.24 4.30 -0.56
CA GLU A 48 7.36 4.04 -1.71
C GLU A 48 7.86 2.85 -2.55
N GLN A 49 9.15 2.78 -2.85
CA GLN A 49 9.73 1.62 -3.56
C GLN A 49 9.51 0.31 -2.80
N ARG A 50 9.58 0.34 -1.46
CA ARG A 50 9.32 -0.82 -0.63
C ARG A 50 7.85 -1.26 -0.71
N ILE A 51 6.91 -0.31 -0.70
CA ILE A 51 5.47 -0.58 -0.87
C ILE A 51 5.23 -1.33 -2.19
N PHE A 52 5.79 -0.85 -3.31
CA PHE A 52 5.64 -1.50 -4.62
C PHE A 52 6.38 -2.84 -4.73
N THR A 53 7.56 -2.96 -4.12
CA THR A 53 8.27 -4.25 -4.06
C THR A 53 7.42 -5.30 -3.33
N LEU A 54 6.75 -4.90 -2.25
CA LEU A 54 5.90 -5.82 -1.50
C LEU A 54 4.66 -6.25 -2.27
N SER A 55 4.01 -5.37 -3.04
CA SER A 55 2.85 -5.75 -3.87
C SER A 55 3.21 -6.73 -5.00
N GLN A 56 4.47 -6.74 -5.45
CA GLN A 56 4.95 -7.75 -6.40
C GLN A 56 5.20 -9.12 -5.76
N VAL A 57 5.41 -9.18 -4.44
CA VAL A 57 5.70 -10.43 -3.70
C VAL A 57 4.43 -11.03 -3.12
N PHE A 58 3.66 -10.24 -2.37
CA PHE A 58 2.40 -10.63 -1.74
C PHE A 58 1.26 -10.67 -2.77
N ALA A 59 0.17 -11.38 -2.47
CA ALA A 59 -1.07 -11.26 -3.24
C ALA A 59 -1.91 -10.11 -2.69
N ILE A 60 -1.27 -8.94 -2.58
CA ILE A 60 -1.88 -7.74 -2.01
C ILE A 60 -1.55 -6.58 -2.94
N ASP A 61 -2.57 -6.11 -3.65
CA ASP A 61 -2.45 -4.99 -4.58
C ASP A 61 -2.70 -3.66 -3.86
N ILE A 62 -2.22 -2.57 -4.47
CA ILE A 62 -2.33 -1.22 -3.92
C ILE A 62 -3.39 -0.46 -4.72
N CYS A 63 -4.51 -0.15 -4.09
CA CYS A 63 -5.54 0.70 -4.71
C CYS A 63 -5.14 2.18 -4.65
N ALA A 64 -4.67 2.62 -3.48
CA ALA A 64 -4.18 3.97 -3.24
C ALA A 64 -3.11 4.01 -2.14
N HIS A 65 -2.23 5.01 -2.17
CA HIS A 65 -1.24 5.27 -1.13
C HIS A 65 -0.92 6.76 -1.01
N ALA A 66 -0.50 7.16 0.19
CA ALA A 66 0.13 8.45 0.44
C ALA A 66 1.18 8.32 1.55
N VAL A 67 2.42 8.71 1.25
CA VAL A 67 3.50 8.77 2.25
C VAL A 67 3.60 10.21 2.77
N MET A 68 3.19 10.42 4.02
CA MET A 68 3.18 11.71 4.70
C MET A 68 4.40 11.85 5.61
N ASN A 69 4.60 13.03 6.21
CA ASN A 69 5.80 13.33 7.00
C ASN A 69 5.95 12.47 8.27
N ASN A 70 4.85 12.05 8.89
CA ASN A 70 4.85 11.28 10.14
C ASN A 70 3.94 10.04 10.11
N HIS A 71 3.35 9.74 8.96
CA HIS A 71 2.48 8.57 8.81
C HIS A 71 2.36 8.19 7.34
N LEU A 72 1.86 6.99 7.09
CA LEU A 72 1.51 6.53 5.74
C LEU A 72 0.07 6.00 5.73
N HIS A 73 -0.58 6.18 4.59
CA HIS A 73 -1.89 5.62 4.27
C HIS A 73 -1.75 4.65 3.09
N LEU A 74 -2.38 3.48 3.21
CA LEU A 74 -2.51 2.50 2.14
C LEU A 74 -3.96 2.05 2.03
N VAL A 75 -4.48 1.96 0.82
CA VAL A 75 -5.71 1.22 0.52
C VAL A 75 -5.29 -0.03 -0.22
N LEU A 76 -5.51 -1.18 0.41
CA LEU A 76 -5.02 -2.48 -0.05
C LEU A 76 -6.17 -3.35 -0.52
N HIS A 77 -5.91 -4.18 -1.52
CA HIS A 77 -6.77 -5.24 -2.02
C HIS A 77 -6.08 -6.59 -1.81
N VAL A 78 -6.71 -7.52 -1.09
CA VAL A 78 -6.17 -8.87 -0.89
C VAL A 78 -6.72 -9.82 -1.94
N ASP A 79 -5.86 -10.24 -2.88
CA ASP A 79 -6.23 -11.14 -3.97
C ASP A 79 -5.98 -12.61 -3.59
N SER A 80 -6.91 -13.17 -2.83
CA SER A 80 -6.83 -14.56 -2.37
C SER A 80 -6.96 -15.56 -3.53
N GLU A 81 -7.72 -15.22 -4.58
CA GLU A 81 -7.88 -16.06 -5.76
C GLU A 81 -6.56 -16.22 -6.52
N LYS A 82 -5.81 -15.12 -6.71
CA LYS A 82 -4.46 -15.14 -7.27
C LYS A 82 -3.52 -16.01 -6.44
N ALA A 83 -3.57 -15.93 -5.11
CA ALA A 83 -2.73 -16.75 -4.25
C ALA A 83 -3.09 -18.25 -4.30
N ASN A 84 -4.38 -18.57 -4.45
CA ASN A 84 -4.85 -19.96 -4.56
C ASN A 84 -4.27 -20.65 -5.80
N ASN A 85 -4.14 -19.91 -6.90
CA ASN A 85 -3.60 -20.42 -8.17
C ASN A 85 -2.07 -20.60 -8.17
N TRP A 86 -1.35 -20.16 -7.13
CA TRP A 86 0.10 -20.35 -7.08
C TRP A 86 0.48 -21.79 -6.77
N THR A 87 1.44 -22.27 -7.56
CA THR A 87 2.17 -23.51 -7.28
C THR A 87 3.06 -23.36 -6.05
N THR A 88 3.48 -24.49 -5.47
CA THR A 88 4.42 -24.52 -4.35
C THR A 88 5.72 -23.81 -4.68
N LEU A 89 6.28 -24.04 -5.88
CA LEU A 89 7.48 -23.35 -6.33
C LEU A 89 7.30 -21.82 -6.38
N GLU A 90 6.18 -21.32 -6.89
CA GLU A 90 5.89 -19.88 -6.93
C GLU A 90 5.75 -19.27 -5.53
N VAL A 91 5.06 -19.95 -4.61
CA VAL A 91 4.94 -19.53 -3.21
C VAL A 91 6.31 -19.42 -2.56
N LEU A 92 7.16 -20.44 -2.73
CA LEU A 92 8.51 -20.45 -2.18
C LEU A 92 9.37 -19.34 -2.80
N PHE A 93 9.35 -19.19 -4.13
CA PHE A 93 10.07 -18.13 -4.83
C PHE A 93 9.69 -16.74 -4.31
N ARG A 94 8.39 -16.47 -4.14
CA ARG A 94 7.87 -15.22 -3.58
C ARG A 94 8.34 -15.02 -2.14
N TRP A 95 8.17 -16.04 -1.29
CA TRP A 95 8.59 -15.97 0.12
C TRP A 95 10.09 -15.69 0.25
N HIS A 96 10.90 -16.38 -0.56
CA HIS A 96 12.35 -16.28 -0.53
C HIS A 96 12.91 -14.94 -1.01
N LYS A 97 12.12 -14.11 -1.73
CA LYS A 97 12.49 -12.72 -2.02
C LYS A 97 12.61 -11.84 -0.78
N LEU A 98 11.91 -12.19 0.31
CA LEU A 98 11.83 -11.36 1.52
C LEU A 98 12.36 -12.06 2.77
N PHE A 99 12.26 -13.38 2.83
CA PHE A 99 12.55 -14.17 4.01
C PHE A 99 13.46 -15.35 3.67
N LYS A 100 14.31 -15.76 4.61
CA LYS A 100 15.27 -16.85 4.36
C LYS A 100 14.61 -18.22 4.11
N GLY A 101 13.41 -18.46 4.65
CA GLY A 101 12.72 -19.76 4.67
C GLY A 101 13.51 -20.87 5.38
N THR A 102 13.13 -22.13 5.18
CA THR A 102 13.77 -23.30 5.84
C THR A 102 14.86 -23.90 4.95
N LEU A 103 15.60 -24.90 5.47
CA LEU A 103 16.56 -25.64 4.66
C LEU A 103 15.86 -26.36 3.50
N LEU A 104 14.81 -27.14 3.82
CA LEU A 104 14.08 -27.93 2.82
C LEU A 104 13.45 -27.06 1.72
N THR A 105 12.88 -25.90 2.05
CA THR A 105 12.29 -25.03 1.02
C THR A 105 13.34 -24.45 0.08
N ARG A 106 14.57 -24.19 0.57
CA ARG A 106 15.69 -23.75 -0.28
C ARG A 106 16.22 -24.90 -1.15
N GLN A 107 16.31 -26.11 -0.61
CA GLN A 107 16.73 -27.28 -1.37
C GLN A 107 15.73 -27.61 -2.48
N TYR A 108 14.42 -27.55 -2.17
CA TYR A 108 13.35 -27.71 -3.16
C TYR A 108 13.46 -26.68 -4.29
N GLN A 109 13.66 -25.40 -3.97
CA GLN A 109 13.79 -24.35 -4.99
C GLN A 109 15.05 -24.51 -5.86
N GLN A 110 16.08 -25.22 -5.37
CA GLN A 110 17.30 -25.55 -6.11
C GLN A 110 17.20 -26.88 -6.86
N GLU A 111 16.00 -27.48 -6.95
CA GLU A 111 15.75 -28.77 -7.61
C GLU A 111 16.63 -29.91 -7.07
N GLN A 112 17.00 -29.83 -5.78
CA GLN A 112 17.72 -30.93 -5.12
C GLN A 112 16.78 -32.11 -4.88
N SER A 113 17.32 -33.33 -4.96
CA SER A 113 16.58 -34.54 -4.64
C SER A 113 16.13 -34.53 -3.18
N LEU A 114 14.82 -34.60 -2.95
CA LEU A 114 14.20 -34.72 -1.64
C LEU A 114 13.48 -36.06 -1.53
N THR A 115 13.49 -36.64 -0.35
CA THR A 115 12.66 -37.80 -0.02
C THR A 115 11.18 -37.43 -0.03
N THR A 116 10.29 -38.43 -0.10
CA THR A 116 8.83 -38.21 -0.05
C THR A 116 8.41 -37.43 1.20
N PHE A 117 8.97 -37.79 2.37
CA PHE A 117 8.69 -37.09 3.62
C PHE A 117 9.17 -35.64 3.61
N GLU A 118 10.36 -35.37 3.07
CA GLU A 118 10.85 -33.99 2.94
C GLU A 118 10.01 -33.15 1.97
N MET A 119 9.51 -33.76 0.89
CA MET A 119 8.57 -33.09 -0.02
C MET A 119 7.26 -32.73 0.68
N GLU A 120 6.68 -33.63 1.49
CA GLU A 120 5.49 -33.34 2.29
C GLU A 120 5.73 -32.17 3.26
N MET A 121 6.88 -32.14 3.95
CA MET A 121 7.26 -31.03 4.82
C MET A 121 7.42 -29.70 4.07
N VAL A 122 7.89 -29.72 2.82
CA VAL A 122 7.97 -28.54 1.96
C VAL A 122 6.58 -28.05 1.60
N GLU A 123 5.67 -28.95 1.20
CA GLU A 123 4.29 -28.61 0.86
C GLU A 123 3.54 -27.98 2.04
N GLU A 124 3.65 -28.58 3.23
CA GLU A 124 3.06 -28.01 4.46
C GLU A 124 3.62 -26.61 4.76
N THR A 125 4.94 -26.45 4.64
CA THR A 125 5.60 -25.16 4.84
C THR A 125 5.13 -24.13 3.81
N ALA A 126 4.98 -24.53 2.55
CA ALA A 126 4.50 -23.67 1.48
C ALA A 126 3.05 -23.24 1.72
N GLN A 127 2.17 -24.09 2.23
CA GLN A 127 0.81 -23.68 2.62
C GLN A 127 0.83 -22.59 3.70
N VAL A 128 1.69 -22.73 4.71
CA VAL A 128 1.89 -21.68 5.72
C VAL A 128 2.35 -20.38 5.07
N TYR A 129 3.31 -20.42 4.14
CA TYR A 129 3.79 -19.21 3.45
C TYR A 129 2.72 -18.60 2.55
N LYS A 130 1.90 -19.40 1.86
CA LYS A 130 0.77 -18.93 1.05
C LYS A 130 -0.20 -18.12 1.91
N GLN A 131 -0.58 -18.63 3.09
CA GLN A 131 -1.44 -17.90 4.03
C GLN A 131 -0.82 -16.58 4.52
N ARG A 132 0.50 -16.55 4.71
CA ARG A 132 1.21 -15.32 5.11
C ARG A 132 1.32 -14.31 3.97
N LEU A 133 1.38 -14.75 2.71
CA LEU A 133 1.48 -13.89 1.53
C LEU A 133 0.15 -13.20 1.16
N ILE A 134 -0.96 -13.58 1.80
CA ILE A 134 -2.26 -12.86 1.72
C ILE A 134 -2.58 -12.08 3.01
N ASP A 135 -1.74 -12.19 4.04
CA ASP A 135 -2.00 -11.58 5.34
C ASP A 135 -1.44 -10.14 5.41
N ILE A 136 -2.34 -9.17 5.59
CA ILE A 136 -2.00 -7.74 5.71
C ILE A 136 -1.05 -7.48 6.90
N SER A 137 -1.16 -8.21 8.00
CA SER A 137 -0.22 -8.08 9.12
C SER A 137 1.19 -8.54 8.75
N TRP A 138 1.34 -9.56 7.92
CA TRP A 138 2.63 -9.97 7.37
C TRP A 138 3.18 -8.96 6.36
N TYR A 139 2.32 -8.42 5.50
CA TYR A 139 2.68 -7.32 4.60
C TYR A 139 3.19 -6.11 5.40
N MET A 140 2.43 -5.66 6.39
CA MET A 140 2.79 -4.51 7.22
C MET A 140 4.01 -4.78 8.10
N ARG A 141 4.25 -6.02 8.54
CA ARG A 141 5.50 -6.40 9.20
C ARG A 141 6.69 -6.24 8.25
N ALA A 142 6.56 -6.73 7.01
CA ALA A 142 7.60 -6.66 5.99
C ALA A 142 7.86 -5.22 5.49
N LEU A 143 6.88 -4.32 5.65
CA LEU A 143 7.00 -2.89 5.40
C LEU A 143 7.66 -2.16 6.57
N ASN A 144 7.07 -2.28 7.77
CA ASN A 144 7.38 -1.43 8.91
C ASN A 144 8.72 -1.76 9.58
N GLU A 145 9.12 -3.04 9.63
CA GLU A 145 10.36 -3.44 10.31
C GLU A 145 11.63 -2.90 9.63
N PRO A 146 11.82 -3.04 8.29
CA PRO A 146 12.99 -2.49 7.63
C PRO A 146 13.05 -0.96 7.72
N ILE A 147 11.88 -0.28 7.65
CA ILE A 147 11.80 1.18 7.79
C ILE A 147 12.26 1.61 9.18
N ALA A 148 11.71 0.99 10.23
CA ALA A 148 12.08 1.29 11.61
C ALA A 148 13.57 1.03 11.87
N ARG A 149 14.09 -0.10 11.39
CA ARG A 149 15.50 -0.47 11.59
C ARG A 149 16.44 0.52 10.89
N GLN A 150 16.13 0.90 9.65
CA GLN A 150 16.96 1.82 8.88
C GLN A 150 16.89 3.24 9.45
N ALA A 151 15.69 3.72 9.81
CA ALA A 151 15.50 5.04 10.41
C ALA A 151 16.20 5.14 11.77
N ASN A 152 16.00 4.17 12.67
CA ASN A 152 16.67 4.17 13.98
C ASN A 152 18.21 4.13 13.85
N LYS A 153 18.72 3.38 12.86
CA LYS A 153 20.16 3.33 12.57
C LYS A 153 20.69 4.69 12.08
N GLU A 154 19.95 5.35 11.20
CA GLU A 154 20.29 6.69 10.69
C GLU A 154 20.20 7.76 11.79
N ASP A 155 19.21 7.65 12.66
CA ASP A 155 18.97 8.57 13.78
C ASP A 155 19.84 8.23 15.01
N GLU A 156 20.76 7.27 14.89
CA GLU A 156 21.66 6.78 15.95
C GLU A 156 20.93 6.47 17.27
N CYS A 157 19.71 5.93 17.18
CA CYS A 157 18.85 5.72 18.33
C CYS A 157 18.35 4.27 18.43
N THR A 158 17.77 3.94 19.60
CA THR A 158 17.15 2.65 19.86
C THR A 158 15.73 2.85 20.39
N GLY A 159 14.87 1.84 20.21
CA GLY A 159 13.49 1.86 20.68
C GLY A 159 12.45 1.85 19.57
N HIS A 160 11.22 2.22 19.93
CA HIS A 160 10.08 2.18 19.01
C HIS A 160 10.12 3.33 18.01
N PHE A 161 9.96 3.00 16.72
CA PHE A 161 9.79 3.97 15.64
C PHE A 161 8.32 4.25 15.31
N TRP A 162 7.47 3.21 15.37
CA TRP A 162 6.03 3.29 15.12
C TRP A 162 5.25 3.43 16.43
N GLU A 163 4.15 4.21 16.44
CA GLU A 163 3.27 4.43 17.63
C GLU A 163 2.67 3.15 18.18
N GLY A 164 2.67 2.10 17.37
CA GLY A 164 2.35 0.76 17.79
C GLY A 164 1.87 -0.04 16.60
N ARG A 165 0.70 -0.64 16.76
CA ARG A 165 0.05 -1.42 15.70
C ARG A 165 -0.52 -0.47 14.66
N PHE A 166 -0.37 -0.83 13.38
CA PHE A 166 -1.12 -0.18 12.30
C PHE A 166 -2.64 -0.25 12.57
N LYS A 167 -3.36 0.80 12.15
CA LYS A 167 -4.83 0.82 12.12
C LYS A 167 -5.31 0.16 10.84
N SER A 168 -6.41 -0.57 10.91
CA SER A 168 -7.05 -1.24 9.78
C SER A 168 -8.55 -0.98 9.80
N GLN A 169 -9.11 -0.60 8.66
CA GLN A 169 -10.53 -0.37 8.47
C GLN A 169 -11.00 -1.12 7.21
N ALA A 170 -11.98 -2.01 7.38
CA ALA A 170 -12.62 -2.72 6.26
C ALA A 170 -13.44 -1.73 5.42
N LEU A 171 -13.37 -1.88 4.09
CA LEU A 171 -14.11 -1.09 3.10
C LEU A 171 -15.14 -2.03 2.45
N LEU A 172 -16.40 -1.91 2.86
CA LEU A 172 -17.42 -2.95 2.61
C LEU A 172 -18.10 -2.88 1.25
N ASP A 173 -17.98 -1.74 0.56
CA ASP A 173 -18.58 -1.52 -0.75
C ASP A 173 -17.70 -0.60 -1.62
N GLU A 174 -18.04 -0.50 -2.90
CA GLU A 174 -17.30 0.31 -3.88
C GLU A 174 -17.29 1.80 -3.53
N GLY A 175 -18.39 2.33 -2.97
CA GLY A 175 -18.47 3.73 -2.54
C GLY A 175 -17.50 4.02 -1.39
N ALA A 176 -17.44 3.14 -0.39
CA ALA A 176 -16.50 3.20 0.71
C ALA A 176 -15.05 3.09 0.22
N LEU A 177 -14.79 2.22 -0.76
CA LEU A 177 -13.49 2.09 -1.40
C LEU A 177 -13.07 3.41 -2.08
N LEU A 178 -13.88 3.93 -2.99
CA LEU A 178 -13.58 5.13 -3.77
C LEU A 178 -13.45 6.37 -2.88
N ALA A 179 -14.33 6.54 -1.88
CA ALA A 179 -14.26 7.63 -0.92
C ALA A 179 -12.98 7.55 -0.08
N CYS A 180 -12.57 6.35 0.34
CA CYS A 180 -11.33 6.17 1.08
C CYS A 180 -10.10 6.45 0.22
N MET A 181 -10.07 5.96 -1.02
CA MET A 181 -8.99 6.25 -1.97
C MET A 181 -8.86 7.76 -2.20
N ALA A 182 -9.96 8.47 -2.45
CA ALA A 182 -9.95 9.92 -2.63
C ALA A 182 -9.48 10.65 -1.36
N TYR A 183 -9.88 10.18 -0.17
CA TYR A 183 -9.37 10.68 1.10
C TYR A 183 -7.84 10.53 1.20
N VAL A 184 -7.30 9.36 0.85
CA VAL A 184 -5.85 9.09 0.87
C VAL A 184 -5.11 9.96 -0.15
N ASP A 185 -5.61 10.03 -1.38
CA ASP A 185 -5.01 10.80 -2.46
C ASP A 185 -5.00 12.32 -2.19
N LEU A 186 -6.02 12.83 -1.51
CA LEU A 186 -6.11 14.24 -1.14
C LEU A 186 -5.33 14.61 0.13
N ASN A 187 -4.72 13.66 0.85
CA ASN A 187 -4.07 13.95 2.13
C ASN A 187 -3.01 15.05 2.05
N PRO A 188 -2.07 15.03 1.09
CA PRO A 188 -1.09 16.11 0.93
C PRO A 188 -1.72 17.47 0.65
N VAL A 189 -2.79 17.51 -0.16
CA VAL A 189 -3.52 18.75 -0.45
C VAL A 189 -4.19 19.28 0.82
N ARG A 190 -4.87 18.41 1.58
CA ARG A 190 -5.55 18.76 2.83
C ARG A 190 -4.60 19.21 3.94
N ALA A 191 -3.38 18.68 3.94
CA ALA A 191 -2.32 19.09 4.85
C ALA A 191 -1.64 20.40 4.45
N GLY A 192 -1.91 20.94 3.24
CA GLY A 192 -1.22 22.10 2.69
C GLY A 192 0.22 21.81 2.23
N ILE A 193 0.55 20.54 1.98
CA ILE A 193 1.87 20.09 1.51
C ILE A 193 1.99 20.29 0.00
N ALA A 194 0.88 20.12 -0.74
CA ALA A 194 0.82 20.32 -2.18
C ALA A 194 -0.42 21.14 -2.54
N PRO A 195 -0.36 22.03 -3.55
CA PRO A 195 -1.53 22.81 -3.97
C PRO A 195 -2.51 22.01 -4.83
N THR A 196 -2.04 20.98 -5.55
CA THR A 196 -2.87 20.15 -6.43
C THR A 196 -2.44 18.67 -6.37
N PRO A 197 -3.30 17.72 -6.81
CA PRO A 197 -2.98 16.29 -6.80
C PRO A 197 -1.82 15.87 -7.71
N GLU A 198 -1.54 16.62 -8.79
CA GLU A 198 -0.37 16.36 -9.65
C GLU A 198 0.94 16.69 -8.96
N GLN A 199 0.89 17.68 -8.06
CA GLN A 199 2.04 18.16 -7.29
C GLN A 199 2.20 17.43 -5.95
N SER A 200 1.27 16.52 -5.59
CA SER A 200 1.41 15.67 -4.41
C SER A 200 2.31 14.47 -4.67
N SER A 201 3.62 14.69 -4.59
CA SER A 201 4.62 13.64 -4.78
C SER A 201 4.44 12.45 -3.83
N PHE A 202 4.78 11.26 -4.32
CA PHE A 202 4.70 9.98 -3.60
C PHE A 202 3.27 9.61 -3.14
N THR A 203 2.33 9.81 -4.06
CA THR A 203 0.92 9.42 -3.90
C THR A 203 0.45 8.64 -5.12
N SER A 204 -0.58 7.82 -4.93
CA SER A 204 -1.22 7.12 -6.04
C SER A 204 -1.83 8.07 -7.07
N ILE A 205 -2.46 9.16 -6.65
CA ILE A 205 -3.07 10.12 -7.58
C ILE A 205 -2.04 10.76 -8.51
N GLN A 206 -0.85 11.11 -8.00
CA GLN A 206 0.20 11.63 -8.87
C GLN A 206 0.61 10.59 -9.91
N LEU A 207 0.79 9.32 -9.52
CA LEU A 207 1.16 8.26 -10.46
C LEU A 207 0.08 8.04 -11.51
N ARG A 208 -1.19 8.04 -11.09
CA ARG A 208 -2.34 7.89 -12.00
C ARG A 208 -2.41 9.04 -13.00
N ILE A 209 -2.23 10.28 -12.56
CA ILE A 209 -2.26 11.45 -13.46
C ILE A 209 -1.07 11.40 -14.41
N LYS A 210 0.15 11.11 -13.93
CA LYS A 210 1.33 10.98 -14.80
C LYS A 210 1.16 9.92 -15.89
N ALA A 211 0.58 8.77 -15.56
CA ALA A 211 0.29 7.73 -16.55
C ALA A 211 -0.84 8.15 -17.50
N ALA A 212 -1.87 8.83 -17.00
CA ALA A 212 -3.01 9.27 -17.81
C ALA A 212 -2.62 10.27 -18.91
N ILE A 213 -1.59 11.11 -18.69
CA ILE A 213 -1.04 12.02 -19.72
C ILE A 213 -0.59 11.24 -20.98
N ILE A 214 0.00 10.06 -20.79
CA ILE A 214 0.41 9.16 -21.88
C ILE A 214 -0.65 8.11 -22.21
N ARG A 215 -1.89 8.28 -21.73
CA ARG A 215 -3.05 7.38 -21.92
C ARG A 215 -2.85 5.97 -21.36
N GLU A 216 -2.06 5.83 -20.30
CA GLU A 216 -1.81 4.58 -19.60
C GLU A 216 -2.32 4.60 -18.16
N GLN A 217 -2.22 3.46 -17.48
CA GLN A 217 -2.38 3.35 -16.02
C GLN A 217 -1.09 2.84 -15.39
N PRO A 218 -0.76 3.28 -14.16
CA PRO A 218 0.47 2.84 -13.50
C PRO A 218 0.42 1.34 -13.18
N SER A 219 1.43 0.60 -13.62
CA SER A 219 1.53 -0.86 -13.40
C SER A 219 1.74 -1.27 -11.94
N THR A 220 2.10 -0.33 -11.07
CA THR A 220 2.33 -0.57 -9.63
C THR A 220 1.06 -0.48 -8.79
N LEU A 221 -0.05 0.03 -9.35
CA LEU A 221 -1.33 0.17 -8.68
C LEU A 221 -2.38 -0.75 -9.30
N LEU A 222 -3.39 -1.10 -8.52
CA LEU A 222 -4.56 -1.82 -9.04
C LEU A 222 -5.26 -0.93 -10.09
N PRO A 223 -5.46 -1.43 -11.32
CA PRO A 223 -5.98 -0.62 -12.41
C PRO A 223 -7.49 -0.41 -12.27
N PHE A 224 -7.98 0.70 -12.81
CA PHE A 224 -9.40 0.93 -13.03
C PHE A 224 -9.87 0.17 -14.28
N THR A 225 -10.94 -0.61 -14.18
CA THR A 225 -11.46 -1.44 -15.28
C THR A 225 -12.72 -0.86 -15.94
N GLY A 226 -13.26 0.23 -15.42
CA GLY A 226 -14.50 0.83 -15.91
C GLY A 226 -15.76 0.03 -15.56
N HIS A 227 -16.89 0.40 -16.16
CA HIS A 227 -18.20 -0.18 -15.88
C HIS A 227 -18.62 -1.28 -16.88
N GLU A 228 -17.90 -1.43 -18.00
CA GLU A 228 -18.34 -2.24 -19.16
C GLU A 228 -17.79 -3.67 -19.18
N GLN A 229 -16.80 -4.00 -18.32
CA GLN A 229 -16.21 -5.34 -18.32
C GLN A 229 -17.04 -6.29 -17.42
N GLN A 230 -17.91 -7.08 -18.06
CA GLN A 230 -18.71 -8.13 -17.41
C GLN A 230 -17.91 -9.43 -17.13
N GLU A 231 -16.65 -9.54 -17.59
CA GLU A 231 -15.84 -10.75 -17.41
C GLU A 231 -14.49 -10.49 -16.73
N LYS A 232 -14.35 -11.02 -15.50
CA LYS A 232 -13.11 -11.57 -14.88
C LYS A 232 -11.79 -10.77 -14.93
N THR A 233 -11.80 -9.46 -15.09
CA THR A 233 -10.57 -8.65 -14.88
C THR A 233 -10.46 -8.20 -13.43
N SER A 234 -9.37 -8.57 -12.76
CA SER A 234 -9.03 -8.08 -11.42
C SER A 234 -8.72 -6.58 -11.51
N GLY A 235 -9.48 -5.75 -10.80
CA GLY A 235 -9.34 -4.29 -10.87
C GLY A 235 -10.42 -3.52 -10.11
N ILE A 236 -10.30 -2.20 -10.08
CA ILE A 236 -11.25 -1.28 -9.47
C ILE A 236 -12.36 -1.00 -10.49
N ARG A 237 -13.59 -1.39 -10.19
CA ARG A 237 -14.77 -1.31 -11.09
C ARG A 237 -15.33 0.11 -11.21
N PHE A 238 -14.45 1.05 -11.53
CA PHE A 238 -14.78 2.44 -11.73
C PHE A 238 -13.97 2.97 -12.90
N SER A 239 -14.45 4.03 -13.54
CA SER A 239 -13.68 4.71 -14.59
C SER A 239 -12.57 5.54 -13.96
N LEU A 240 -11.35 5.46 -14.49
CA LEU A 240 -10.26 6.36 -14.05
C LEU A 240 -10.65 7.83 -14.26
N LYS A 241 -11.31 8.14 -15.39
CA LYS A 241 -11.76 9.51 -15.68
C LYS A 241 -12.73 10.02 -14.62
N ASP A 242 -13.68 9.18 -14.24
CA ASP A 242 -14.67 9.55 -13.22
C ASP A 242 -14.03 9.61 -11.83
N TYR A 243 -13.02 8.77 -11.55
CA TYR A 243 -12.24 8.86 -10.33
C TYR A 243 -11.48 10.19 -10.22
N LEU A 244 -10.84 10.63 -11.31
CA LEU A 244 -10.14 11.91 -11.34
C LEU A 244 -11.12 13.07 -11.14
N THR A 245 -12.32 13.00 -11.72
CA THR A 245 -13.40 13.97 -11.45
C THR A 245 -13.79 13.97 -9.97
N LEU A 246 -14.04 12.79 -9.39
CA LEU A 246 -14.37 12.64 -7.97
C LEU A 246 -13.31 13.28 -7.06
N VAL A 247 -12.02 13.04 -7.34
CA VAL A 247 -10.90 13.61 -6.58
C VAL A 247 -10.83 15.13 -6.75
N ASP A 248 -11.00 15.66 -7.96
CA ASP A 248 -10.99 17.11 -8.23
C ASP A 248 -12.13 17.82 -7.47
N GLU A 249 -13.36 17.34 -7.61
CA GLU A 249 -14.55 17.91 -6.95
C GLU A 249 -14.41 17.82 -5.43
N THR A 250 -14.05 16.65 -4.90
CA THR A 250 -13.85 16.44 -3.45
C THR A 250 -12.69 17.29 -2.94
N GLY A 251 -11.65 17.53 -3.73
CA GLY A 251 -10.48 18.32 -3.37
C GLY A 251 -10.78 19.81 -3.22
N ARG A 252 -11.76 20.34 -3.97
CA ARG A 252 -12.18 21.76 -3.93
C ARG A 252 -13.03 22.11 -2.72
N VAL A 253 -13.75 21.15 -2.16
CA VAL A 253 -14.61 21.39 -0.98
C VAL A 253 -13.77 21.96 0.16
N ILE A 254 -14.07 23.19 0.60
CA ILE A 254 -13.39 23.79 1.75
C ILE A 254 -13.91 23.15 3.03
N ARG A 255 -12.97 22.75 3.90
CA ARG A 255 -13.26 22.09 5.17
C ARG A 255 -12.67 22.88 6.31
N ALA A 256 -13.49 23.26 7.28
CA ALA A 256 -13.04 24.04 8.44
C ALA A 256 -11.96 23.31 9.27
N ASP A 257 -11.93 21.98 9.23
CA ASP A 257 -10.96 21.15 9.95
C ASP A 257 -9.65 20.88 9.19
N LYS A 258 -9.49 21.40 7.96
CA LYS A 258 -8.32 21.15 7.09
C LYS A 258 -7.59 22.45 6.73
N ARG A 259 -6.30 22.32 6.42
CA ARG A 259 -5.41 23.46 6.11
C ARG A 259 -5.44 23.84 4.64
N GLY A 260 -5.77 22.90 3.76
CA GLY A 260 -5.76 23.10 2.31
C GLY A 260 -6.97 22.53 1.58
N ALA A 261 -7.20 23.07 0.40
CA ALA A 261 -8.14 22.65 -0.61
C ALA A 261 -7.57 23.03 -1.98
N ILE A 262 -8.06 22.40 -3.04
CA ILE A 262 -7.74 22.81 -4.41
C ILE A 262 -8.38 24.19 -4.65
N ASP A 263 -7.62 25.15 -5.18
CA ASP A 263 -8.17 26.47 -5.53
C ASP A 263 -9.25 26.33 -6.61
N ASN A 264 -10.42 26.95 -6.39
CA ASN A 264 -11.53 26.98 -7.33
C ASN A 264 -11.17 27.54 -8.72
N LYS A 265 -10.11 28.36 -8.82
CA LYS A 265 -9.60 28.87 -10.09
C LYS A 265 -8.71 27.88 -10.84
N THR A 266 -8.25 26.82 -10.17
CA THR A 266 -7.45 25.76 -10.81
C THR A 266 -8.30 25.04 -11.85
N ALA A 267 -7.79 24.88 -13.06
CA ALA A 267 -8.44 24.11 -14.11
C ALA A 267 -8.67 22.65 -13.65
N ASN A 268 -9.75 22.00 -14.10
CA ASN A 268 -10.06 20.62 -13.71
C ASN A 268 -8.91 19.67 -14.06
N ILE A 269 -8.64 18.63 -13.24
CA ILE A 269 -7.59 17.62 -13.50
C ILE A 269 -7.66 17.14 -14.95
N LEU A 270 -8.84 16.77 -15.45
CA LEU A 270 -9.02 16.27 -16.82
C LEU A 270 -8.62 17.25 -17.93
N SER A 271 -8.67 18.56 -17.67
CA SER A 271 -8.24 19.59 -18.62
C SER A 271 -6.74 19.84 -18.63
N ARG A 272 -6.01 19.22 -17.69
CA ARG A 272 -4.56 19.33 -17.49
C ARG A 272 -3.82 18.02 -17.81
N LEU A 273 -4.54 16.99 -18.28
CA LEU A 273 -3.99 15.73 -18.77
C LEU A 273 -3.41 15.87 -20.18
#